data_AF-A0AAD8P8K0-F1
#
_entry.id   AF-A0AAD8P8K0-F1
#
_cell.length_a   1.000
_cell.length_b   1.000
_cell.length_c   1.000
_cell.angle_alpha   90.00
_cell.angle_beta   90.00
_cell.angle_gamma   90.00
#
_symmetry.space_group_name_H-M   'P 1'
#
loop_
_entity.id
_entity.type
_entity.pdbx_description
1 polymer ?
#
loop_
_entity_poly.entity_id
_entity_poly.type
_entity_poly.pdbx_seq_one_letter_code
_entity_poly.pdbx_strand_id
1 'polypeptide(L)'
;MYFSDEKHTKMDKMLKLGTKPMQGSNWDERGKSNVAQILITHQKTMINSIQFVYRSHKGVSHSKIYGEPDGLNFDLLTFDDSVEYLTSVAGVCGDDGLASISFGTNKRSFGPFGAIGTYDTFKFVLKEFTYNFEHEGSFQGFHGSVKNSRVFAIGIYVQPIMSFSTLDMMTDDDQSIQLDAKYSF
;
A
#
# COMPACT_ATOMS: atom_id res chain seq x y z
N MET A 1 -5.70 12.97 28.13
CA MET A 1 -4.54 13.02 27.21
C MET A 1 -3.79 11.70 27.36
N TYR A 2 -4.07 10.68 26.56
CA TYR A 2 -3.34 9.38 26.57
C TYR A 2 -3.02 8.85 25.16
N PHE A 3 -3.40 9.57 24.10
CA PHE A 3 -3.27 9.09 22.71
C PHE A 3 -1.86 9.28 22.08
N SER A 4 -0.91 9.91 22.78
CA SER A 4 0.42 10.20 22.21
C SER A 4 1.39 9.02 22.31
N ASP A 5 1.41 8.32 23.44
CA ASP A 5 2.43 7.29 23.70
C ASP A 5 2.16 5.97 22.96
N GLU A 6 0.89 5.60 22.77
CA GLU A 6 0.52 4.41 22.00
C GLU A 6 0.85 4.55 20.52
N LYS A 7 0.60 5.71 19.91
CA LYS A 7 0.98 5.98 18.52
C LYS A 7 2.48 5.89 18.32
N HIS A 8 3.26 6.38 19.30
CA HIS A 8 4.72 6.34 19.21
C HIS A 8 5.24 4.88 19.30
N THR A 9 4.70 4.10 20.24
CA THR A 9 5.08 2.70 20.45
C THR A 9 4.66 1.78 19.29
N LYS A 10 3.57 2.10 18.59
CA LYS A 10 3.09 1.36 17.41
C LYS A 10 3.97 1.60 16.18
N MET A 11 4.51 2.82 16.01
CA MET A 11 5.37 3.15 14.87
C MET A 11 6.76 2.49 14.93
N ASP A 12 7.30 2.24 16.13
CA ASP A 12 8.62 1.62 16.31
C ASP A 12 8.63 0.10 16.06
N LYS A 13 7.45 -0.51 15.93
CA LYS A 13 7.30 -1.97 15.72
C LYS A 13 7.01 -2.36 14.27
N MET A 14 7.04 -1.40 13.33
CA MET A 14 6.74 -1.67 11.92
C MET A 14 7.97 -2.20 11.18
N LEU A 15 7.79 -3.28 10.43
CA LEU A 15 8.78 -3.80 9.49
C LEU A 15 8.76 -2.97 8.21
N LYS A 16 9.92 -2.42 7.81
CA LYS A 16 10.10 -1.71 6.54
C LYS A 16 10.65 -2.66 5.48
N LEU A 17 9.85 -2.95 4.45
CA LEU A 17 10.23 -3.79 3.30
C LEU A 17 10.43 -2.94 2.05
N GLY A 18 11.43 -3.25 1.23
CA GLY A 18 11.72 -2.51 -0.01
C GLY A 18 12.48 -3.33 -1.04
N THR A 19 12.34 -2.98 -2.31
CA THR A 19 12.78 -3.81 -3.46
C THR A 19 14.25 -3.61 -3.82
N LYS A 20 14.76 -2.39 -3.65
CA LYS A 20 16.14 -2.01 -3.92
C LYS A 20 16.53 -0.74 -3.14
N PRO A 21 17.84 -0.42 -3.05
CA PRO A 21 18.27 0.87 -2.51
C PRO A 21 17.58 2.02 -3.26
N MET A 22 17.01 2.95 -2.50
CA MET A 22 16.35 4.14 -3.04
C MET A 22 17.35 5.04 -3.75
N GLN A 23 16.94 5.64 -4.86
CA GLN A 23 17.71 6.64 -5.58
C GLN A 23 16.82 7.82 -5.97
N GLY A 24 17.40 9.01 -6.05
CA GLY A 24 16.65 10.23 -6.33
C GLY A 24 15.91 10.75 -5.10
N SER A 25 14.68 11.22 -5.29
CA SER A 25 13.88 11.82 -4.22
C SER A 25 13.01 10.78 -3.53
N ASN A 26 13.22 10.60 -2.23
CA ASN A 26 12.46 9.65 -1.43
C ASN A 26 11.12 10.24 -0.95
N TRP A 27 10.16 9.35 -0.73
CA TRP A 27 8.89 9.68 -0.12
C TRP A 27 8.48 8.60 0.88
N ASP A 28 7.74 9.01 1.92
CA ASP A 28 7.35 8.17 3.04
C ASP A 28 5.89 8.50 3.43
N GLU A 29 5.00 7.51 3.29
CA GLU A 29 3.58 7.55 3.64
C GLU A 29 3.29 6.61 4.82
N ARG A 30 4.26 6.44 5.73
CA ARG A 30 4.11 5.63 6.95
C ARG A 30 2.90 6.05 7.78
N GLY A 31 2.20 5.04 8.32
CA GLY A 31 1.01 5.20 9.15
C GLY A 31 -0.27 5.43 8.35
N LYS A 32 -0.20 5.57 7.02
CA LYS A 32 -1.38 5.71 6.16
C LYS A 32 -1.80 4.35 5.60
N SER A 33 -2.58 3.62 6.39
CA SER A 33 -3.00 2.25 6.09
C SER A 33 -4.32 2.13 5.32
N ASN A 34 -5.26 3.06 5.51
CA ASN A 34 -6.60 2.96 4.93
C ASN A 34 -6.63 3.55 3.51
N VAL A 35 -6.22 2.75 2.54
CA VAL A 35 -6.20 3.13 1.11
C VAL A 35 -7.61 3.01 0.53
N ALA A 36 -8.08 4.08 -0.10
CA ALA A 36 -9.35 4.14 -0.81
C ALA A 36 -9.15 4.01 -2.32
N GLN A 37 -8.13 4.68 -2.85
CA GLN A 37 -7.80 4.61 -4.27
C GLN A 37 -6.30 4.63 -4.51
N ILE A 38 -5.90 4.03 -5.63
CA ILE A 38 -4.55 4.14 -6.18
C ILE A 38 -4.68 4.56 -7.64
N LEU A 39 -4.03 5.65 -7.99
CA LEU A 39 -3.97 6.19 -9.36
C LEU A 39 -2.59 5.91 -9.90
N ILE A 40 -2.51 5.33 -11.10
CA ILE A 40 -1.25 4.90 -11.70
C ILE A 40 -1.21 5.38 -13.15
N THR A 41 -0.14 6.09 -13.53
CA THR A 41 0.21 6.27 -14.95
C THR A 41 1.41 5.38 -15.29
N HIS A 42 1.34 4.72 -16.44
CA HIS A 42 2.39 3.80 -16.86
C HIS A 42 2.48 3.70 -18.39
N GLN A 43 3.53 3.03 -18.82
CA GLN A 43 3.70 2.55 -20.18
C GLN A 43 4.27 1.13 -20.12
N LYS A 44 4.56 0.55 -21.29
CA LYS A 44 4.92 -0.87 -21.44
C LYS A 44 5.94 -1.41 -20.43
N THR A 45 6.86 -0.59 -19.91
CA THR A 45 8.03 -1.06 -19.13
C THR A 45 8.41 -0.15 -17.98
N MET A 46 7.52 0.73 -17.52
CA MET A 46 7.80 1.65 -16.41
C MET A 46 6.51 2.17 -15.79
N ILE A 47 6.60 2.44 -14.49
CA ILE A 47 5.61 3.21 -13.74
C ILE A 47 6.03 4.66 -13.75
N ASN A 48 5.24 5.50 -14.42
CA ASN A 48 5.50 6.93 -14.57
C ASN A 48 5.15 7.66 -13.27
N SER A 49 3.91 7.49 -12.79
CA SER A 49 3.49 8.02 -11.51
C SER A 49 2.58 7.11 -10.70
N ILE A 50 2.56 7.36 -9.39
CA ILE A 50 1.58 6.80 -8.48
C ILE A 50 1.06 7.87 -7.52
N GLN A 51 -0.24 7.86 -7.26
CA GLN A 51 -0.87 8.65 -6.21
C GLN A 51 -1.80 7.77 -5.38
N PHE A 52 -1.85 8.01 -4.08
CA PHE A 52 -2.71 7.32 -3.15
C PHE A 52 -3.80 8.26 -2.62
N VAL A 53 -5.01 7.74 -2.50
CA VAL A 53 -6.11 8.39 -1.79
C VAL A 53 -6.37 7.57 -0.54
N TYR A 54 -6.37 8.23 0.61
CA TYR A 54 -6.57 7.60 1.90
C TYR A 54 -7.88 8.03 2.54
N ARG A 55 -8.57 7.07 3.16
CA ARG A 55 -9.74 7.29 3.99
C ARG A 55 -9.32 7.59 5.43
N SER A 56 -10.05 8.50 6.06
CA SER A 56 -9.92 8.82 7.48
C SER A 56 -11.29 9.22 8.04
N HIS A 57 -11.39 9.30 9.36
CA HIS A 57 -12.60 9.82 10.01
C HIS A 57 -12.95 11.27 9.63
N LYS A 58 -12.02 12.02 9.02
CA LYS A 58 -12.23 13.39 8.52
C LYS A 58 -12.59 13.44 7.03
N GLY A 59 -12.82 12.29 6.40
CA GLY A 59 -13.01 12.14 4.97
C GLY A 59 -11.76 11.64 4.24
N VAL A 60 -11.65 11.96 2.96
CA VAL A 60 -10.56 11.51 2.08
C VAL A 60 -9.42 12.52 1.99
N SER A 61 -8.19 12.02 1.84
CA SER A 61 -6.99 12.84 1.64
C SER A 61 -6.12 12.23 0.55
N HIS A 62 -5.45 13.08 -0.23
CA HIS A 62 -4.58 12.66 -1.31
C HIS A 62 -3.11 12.74 -0.86
N SER A 63 -2.30 11.77 -1.27
CA SER A 63 -0.85 11.94 -1.29
C SER A 63 -0.45 12.97 -2.35
N LYS A 64 0.83 13.36 -2.33
CA LYS A 64 1.47 13.92 -3.52
C LYS A 64 1.41 12.90 -4.66
N ILE A 65 1.50 13.37 -5.90
CA ILE A 65 1.80 12.51 -7.04
C ILE A 65 3.30 12.22 -6.98
N TYR A 66 3.66 10.93 -7.00
CA TYR A 66 5.05 10.48 -7.01
C TYR A 66 5.42 10.11 -8.44
N GLY A 67 6.35 10.87 -9.03
CA GLY A 67 6.66 10.82 -10.45
C GLY A 67 5.88 11.88 -11.23
N GLU A 68 5.95 11.84 -12.55
CA GLU A 68 5.16 12.69 -13.43
C GLU A 68 3.95 11.91 -13.96
N PRO A 69 2.72 12.47 -13.89
CA PRO A 69 1.52 11.83 -14.39
C PRO A 69 1.43 11.89 -15.93
N ASP A 70 2.55 11.56 -16.58
CA ASP A 70 2.67 11.28 -18.00
C ASP A 70 2.61 9.76 -18.23
N GLY A 71 2.64 9.35 -19.50
CA GLY A 71 2.52 7.93 -19.88
C GLY A 71 1.41 7.72 -20.91
N LEU A 72 1.34 6.49 -21.41
CA LEU A 72 0.37 6.11 -22.44
C LEU A 72 -0.89 5.48 -21.85
N ASN A 73 -0.80 4.98 -20.61
CA ASN A 73 -1.86 4.28 -19.93
C ASN A 73 -2.10 4.91 -18.55
N PHE A 74 -3.36 4.85 -18.11
CA PHE A 74 -3.80 5.28 -16.79
C PHE A 74 -4.76 4.26 -16.21
N ASP A 75 -4.60 3.94 -14.92
CA ASP A 75 -5.46 3.05 -14.18
C ASP A 75 -5.84 3.65 -12.83
N LEU A 76 -7.13 3.58 -12.52
CA LEU A 76 -7.71 3.98 -11.23
C LEU A 76 -8.21 2.73 -10.50
N LEU A 77 -7.55 2.38 -9.41
CA LEU A 77 -7.97 1.31 -8.52
C LEU A 77 -8.83 1.94 -7.44
N THR A 78 -10.12 1.57 -7.36
CA THR A 78 -11.02 1.99 -6.27
C THR A 78 -11.36 0.79 -5.42
N PHE A 79 -11.19 0.93 -4.11
CA PHE A 79 -11.39 -0.12 -3.11
C PHE A 79 -12.80 0.02 -2.55
N ASP A 80 -13.49 -1.09 -2.34
CA ASP A 80 -14.80 -1.10 -1.69
C ASP A 80 -14.71 -0.56 -0.25
N ASP A 81 -15.56 0.43 0.06
CA ASP A 81 -15.37 1.35 1.19
C ASP A 81 -15.53 0.72 2.57
N SER A 82 -16.21 -0.42 2.71
CA SER A 82 -16.48 -1.01 4.02
C SER A 82 -15.62 -2.21 4.38
N VAL A 83 -15.05 -2.95 3.42
CA VAL A 83 -14.42 -4.26 3.73
C VAL A 83 -13.27 -4.67 2.79
N GLU A 84 -12.83 -3.82 1.84
CA GLU A 84 -11.70 -4.15 0.96
C GLU A 84 -10.40 -3.49 1.44
N TYR A 85 -9.38 -4.32 1.72
CA TYR A 85 -8.06 -3.88 2.19
C TYR A 85 -6.94 -4.60 1.43
N LEU A 86 -5.77 -3.95 1.38
CA LEU A 86 -4.58 -4.53 0.76
C LEU A 86 -4.13 -5.79 1.50
N THR A 87 -3.72 -6.80 0.75
CA THR A 87 -3.14 -8.05 1.27
C THR A 87 -1.79 -8.37 0.65
N SER A 88 -1.50 -7.82 -0.53
CA SER A 88 -0.20 -7.98 -1.17
C SER A 88 0.16 -6.81 -2.09
N VAL A 89 1.48 -6.65 -2.29
CA VAL A 89 2.06 -5.78 -3.32
C VAL A 89 3.14 -6.58 -4.01
N ALA A 90 3.06 -6.68 -5.32
CA ALA A 90 4.03 -7.42 -6.14
C ALA A 90 4.45 -6.59 -7.34
N GLY A 91 5.53 -6.99 -8.00
CA GLY A 91 5.94 -6.33 -9.23
C GLY A 91 7.32 -6.77 -9.70
N VAL A 92 7.81 -6.03 -10.70
CA VAL A 92 9.13 -6.24 -11.28
C VAL A 92 9.91 -4.95 -11.20
N CYS A 93 11.14 -5.01 -10.70
CA CYS A 93 12.09 -3.91 -10.72
C CYS A 93 13.32 -4.26 -11.55
N GLY A 94 13.89 -3.25 -12.20
CA GLY A 94 15.16 -3.35 -12.90
C GLY A 94 16.10 -2.24 -12.48
N ASP A 95 17.23 -2.13 -13.16
CA ASP A 95 18.22 -1.07 -12.91
C ASP A 95 17.61 0.33 -13.08
N ASP A 96 16.71 0.49 -14.05
CA ASP A 96 16.10 1.78 -14.40
C ASP A 96 14.88 2.19 -13.55
N GLY A 97 14.33 1.30 -12.73
CA GLY A 97 13.15 1.64 -11.94
C GLY A 97 12.20 0.49 -11.65
N LEU A 98 10.99 0.86 -11.25
CA LEU A 98 9.86 -0.04 -11.13
C LEU A 98 9.26 -0.26 -12.53
N ALA A 99 9.36 -1.48 -13.04
CA ALA A 99 8.91 -1.83 -14.39
C ALA A 99 7.42 -2.20 -14.41
N SER A 100 6.95 -2.86 -13.35
CA SER A 100 5.54 -3.17 -13.15
C SER A 100 5.16 -3.26 -11.69
N ILE A 101 3.86 -3.14 -11.43
CA ILE A 101 3.28 -3.30 -10.10
C ILE A 101 1.89 -3.93 -10.16
N SER A 102 1.61 -4.78 -9.17
CA SER A 102 0.31 -5.38 -8.92
C SER A 102 -0.07 -5.19 -7.46
N PHE A 103 -1.36 -5.08 -7.20
CA PHE A 103 -1.91 -4.95 -5.84
C PHE A 103 -2.92 -6.07 -5.61
N GLY A 104 -2.73 -6.84 -4.55
CA GLY A 104 -3.73 -7.79 -4.06
C GLY A 104 -4.54 -7.18 -2.93
N THR A 105 -5.84 -7.46 -2.93
CA THR A 105 -6.75 -7.21 -1.82
C THR A 105 -7.31 -8.53 -1.31
N ASN A 106 -8.01 -8.48 -0.18
CA ASN A 106 -8.78 -9.62 0.32
C ASN A 106 -9.91 -10.05 -0.63
N LYS A 107 -10.25 -9.26 -1.65
CA LYS A 107 -11.32 -9.56 -2.61
C LYS A 107 -10.82 -9.92 -4.00
N ARG A 108 -9.75 -9.30 -4.47
CA ARG A 108 -9.32 -9.38 -5.87
C ARG A 108 -7.87 -8.93 -6.05
N SER A 109 -7.41 -8.98 -7.29
CA SER A 109 -6.09 -8.47 -7.67
C SER A 109 -6.22 -7.42 -8.77
N PHE A 110 -5.31 -6.47 -8.78
CA PHE A 110 -5.18 -5.40 -9.76
C PHE A 110 -3.82 -5.47 -10.44
N GLY A 111 -3.79 -5.25 -11.75
CA GLY A 111 -2.58 -5.27 -12.56
C GLY A 111 -2.24 -6.68 -13.10
N PRO A 112 -0.98 -6.90 -13.54
CA PRO A 112 0.13 -5.94 -13.46
C PRO A 112 -0.09 -4.70 -14.32
N PHE A 113 0.25 -3.54 -13.75
CA PHE A 113 0.40 -2.29 -14.48
C PHE A 113 1.85 -2.15 -14.90
N GLY A 114 2.11 -1.70 -16.12
CA GLY A 114 3.41 -1.86 -16.77
C GLY A 114 3.68 -3.30 -17.25
N ALA A 115 4.92 -3.56 -17.67
CA ALA A 115 5.42 -4.84 -18.20
C ALA A 115 4.49 -5.61 -19.17
N ILE A 116 3.92 -4.95 -20.19
CA ILE A 116 3.12 -5.64 -21.22
C ILE A 116 4.07 -6.24 -22.27
N GLY A 117 4.51 -7.49 -22.11
CA GLY A 117 5.33 -8.22 -23.09
C GLY A 117 6.38 -9.15 -22.47
N THR A 118 7.09 -9.93 -23.29
CA THR A 118 8.14 -10.83 -22.79
C THR A 118 9.36 -10.06 -22.29
N TYR A 119 9.86 -10.49 -21.13
CA TYR A 119 11.05 -9.91 -20.51
C TYR A 119 12.35 -10.16 -21.30
N ASP A 120 12.28 -11.00 -22.33
CA ASP A 120 13.41 -11.38 -23.19
C ASP A 120 13.98 -10.22 -24.03
N THR A 121 13.25 -9.10 -24.16
CA THR A 121 13.73 -7.93 -24.91
C THR A 121 14.50 -6.92 -24.04
N PHE A 122 14.60 -7.15 -22.73
CA PHE A 122 15.26 -6.22 -21.83
C PHE A 122 16.77 -6.45 -21.80
N LYS A 123 17.54 -5.37 -22.00
CA LYS A 123 19.00 -5.37 -21.84
C LYS A 123 19.45 -5.36 -20.36
N PHE A 124 18.51 -5.41 -19.42
CA PHE A 124 18.75 -5.20 -17.99
C PHE A 124 18.24 -6.38 -17.16
N VAL A 125 18.85 -6.58 -15.99
CA VAL A 125 18.44 -7.63 -15.05
C VAL A 125 17.15 -7.19 -14.36
N LEU A 126 16.08 -7.92 -14.60
CA LEU A 126 14.80 -7.73 -13.93
C LEU A 126 14.68 -8.68 -12.74
N LYS A 127 14.11 -8.18 -11.65
CA LYS A 127 13.88 -8.92 -10.41
C LYS A 127 12.43 -8.77 -10.00
N GLU A 128 11.78 -9.91 -9.83
CA GLU A 128 10.44 -9.97 -9.23
C GLU A 128 10.53 -9.73 -7.73
N PHE A 129 9.50 -9.09 -7.19
CA PHE A 129 9.30 -8.98 -5.76
C PHE A 129 7.82 -9.21 -5.42
N THR A 130 7.59 -9.77 -4.25
CA THR A 130 6.26 -9.95 -3.69
C THR A 130 6.31 -9.71 -2.20
N TYR A 131 5.39 -8.88 -1.70
CA TYR A 131 5.13 -8.68 -0.28
C TYR A 131 3.73 -9.20 0.03
N ASN A 132 3.64 -10.24 0.85
CA ASN A 132 2.37 -10.79 1.34
C ASN A 132 2.22 -10.45 2.82
N PHE A 133 1.05 -9.94 3.19
CA PHE A 133 0.76 -9.52 4.56
C PHE A 133 -0.66 -9.83 5.03
N GLU A 134 -1.53 -10.32 4.13
CA GLU A 134 -2.78 -11.11 4.25
C GLU A 134 -3.85 -10.69 5.28
N HIS A 135 -3.48 -10.29 6.48
CA HIS A 135 -4.39 -9.87 7.55
C HIS A 135 -4.76 -8.38 7.45
N GLU A 136 -6.01 -8.10 7.82
CA GLU A 136 -6.48 -6.74 7.99
C GLU A 136 -5.65 -6.01 9.05
N GLY A 137 -5.32 -4.74 8.80
CA GLY A 137 -4.50 -3.95 9.70
C GLY A 137 -2.99 -4.25 9.67
N SER A 138 -2.52 -5.28 8.95
CA SER A 138 -1.08 -5.52 8.76
C SER A 138 -0.42 -4.40 7.98
N PHE A 139 -1.07 -3.89 6.93
CA PHE A 139 -0.52 -2.82 6.10
C PHE A 139 -0.47 -1.49 6.86
N GLN A 140 0.69 -0.82 6.86
CA GLN A 140 0.92 0.43 7.60
C GLN A 140 1.45 1.56 6.72
N GLY A 141 1.27 1.49 5.41
CA GLY A 141 1.62 2.56 4.49
C GLY A 141 2.76 2.22 3.55
N PHE A 142 2.98 3.12 2.59
CA PHE A 142 3.96 2.96 1.53
C PHE A 142 5.21 3.81 1.79
N HIS A 143 6.32 3.42 1.17
CA HIS A 143 7.45 4.31 0.95
C HIS A 143 8.06 4.02 -0.42
N GLY A 144 8.85 4.95 -0.94
CA GLY A 144 9.46 4.77 -2.24
C GLY A 144 10.35 5.92 -2.65
N SER A 145 10.72 5.92 -3.93
CA SER A 145 11.58 6.96 -4.49
C SER A 145 11.21 7.25 -5.94
N VAL A 146 11.51 8.48 -6.36
CA VAL A 146 11.36 8.96 -7.73
C VAL A 146 12.74 9.32 -8.28
N LYS A 147 13.04 8.86 -9.49
CA LYS A 147 14.26 9.19 -10.23
C LYS A 147 13.89 9.48 -11.68
N ASN A 148 14.44 10.55 -12.24
CA ASN A 148 14.15 10.98 -13.62
C ASN A 148 12.64 11.06 -13.89
N SER A 149 11.90 11.68 -12.97
CA SER A 149 10.45 11.87 -13.04
C SER A 149 9.60 10.59 -13.04
N ARG A 150 10.18 9.43 -12.69
CA ARG A 150 9.49 8.13 -12.69
C ARG A 150 9.59 7.44 -11.34
N VAL A 151 8.64 6.56 -11.03
CA VAL A 151 8.68 5.74 -9.82
C VAL A 151 9.85 4.77 -9.93
N PHE A 152 10.87 4.96 -9.10
CA PHE A 152 12.10 4.20 -9.16
C PHE A 152 12.04 2.94 -8.28
N ALA A 153 11.51 3.10 -7.07
CA ALA A 153 11.35 2.01 -6.11
C ALA A 153 10.10 2.23 -5.27
N ILE A 154 9.51 1.13 -4.83
CA ILE A 154 8.39 1.09 -3.89
C ILE A 154 8.67 0.05 -2.82
N GLY A 155 8.11 0.28 -1.65
CA GLY A 155 8.14 -0.61 -0.51
C GLY A 155 6.96 -0.33 0.41
N ILE A 156 6.83 -1.17 1.44
CA ILE A 156 5.73 -1.11 2.40
C ILE A 156 6.24 -1.07 3.83
N TYR A 157 5.40 -0.54 4.71
CA TYR A 157 5.45 -0.77 6.14
C TYR A 157 4.42 -1.81 6.52
N VAL A 158 4.82 -2.77 7.35
CA VAL A 158 3.95 -3.84 7.82
C VAL A 158 4.05 -3.93 9.34
N GLN A 159 2.92 -4.08 10.02
CA GLN A 159 2.87 -4.39 11.44
C GLN A 159 2.68 -5.90 11.61
N PRO A 160 3.67 -6.63 12.18
CA PRO A 160 3.46 -8.02 12.55
C PRO A 160 2.40 -8.13 13.65
N ILE A 161 1.63 -9.22 13.63
CA ILE A 161 0.80 -9.61 14.77
C ILE A 161 1.76 -9.99 15.91
N MET A 162 1.78 -9.19 16.98
CA MET A 162 2.72 -9.37 18.08
C MET A 162 2.22 -10.39 19.13
N SER A 163 0.91 -10.70 19.14
CA SER A 163 0.31 -11.79 19.93
C SER A 163 -1.09 -12.13 19.42
N PHE A 164 -1.53 -13.39 19.60
CA PHE A 164 -2.90 -13.81 19.28
C PHE A 164 -3.96 -13.09 20.12
N SER A 165 -3.63 -12.70 21.37
CA SER A 165 -4.52 -11.88 22.21
C SER A 165 -4.86 -10.50 21.61
N THR A 166 -3.99 -9.97 20.74
CA THR A 166 -4.26 -8.71 20.03
C THR A 166 -5.32 -8.91 18.93
N LEU A 167 -5.42 -10.13 18.37
CA LEU A 167 -6.40 -10.46 17.34
C LEU A 167 -7.80 -10.54 17.95
N ASP A 168 -7.92 -11.16 19.12
CA ASP A 168 -9.19 -11.27 19.87
C ASP A 168 -9.75 -9.88 20.26
N MET A 169 -8.86 -8.93 20.62
CA MET A 169 -9.24 -7.55 20.90
C MET A 169 -9.67 -6.76 19.67
N MET A 170 -9.17 -7.09 18.46
CA MET A 170 -9.59 -6.44 17.21
C MET A 170 -10.94 -6.96 16.71
N THR A 171 -11.36 -8.16 17.12
CA THR A 171 -12.65 -8.76 16.75
C THR A 171 -13.80 -8.38 17.69
N ASP A 172 -13.51 -7.89 18.90
CA ASP A 172 -14.53 -7.58 19.92
C ASP A 172 -15.18 -6.18 19.78
N ASP A 173 -14.57 -5.27 19.01
CA ASP A 173 -15.11 -3.90 18.83
C ASP A 173 -16.41 -3.86 17.98
N ASP A 174 -16.83 -4.97 17.36
CA ASP A 174 -18.05 -5.05 16.53
C ASP A 174 -19.27 -5.65 17.28
N GLN A 175 -19.14 -6.10 18.55
CA GLN A 175 -20.25 -6.69 19.31
C GLN A 175 -20.85 -5.81 20.43
N SER A 176 -20.32 -4.61 20.68
CA SER A 176 -20.70 -3.81 21.85
C SER A 176 -21.97 -2.94 21.70
N ILE A 177 -22.69 -2.96 20.57
CA ILE A 177 -23.84 -2.05 20.33
C ILE A 177 -25.23 -2.73 20.42
N GLN A 178 -25.34 -4.03 20.75
CA GLN A 178 -26.65 -4.62 21.03
C GLN A 178 -26.68 -5.46 22.31
N LEU A 179 -26.80 -4.83 23.48
CA LEU A 179 -27.36 -5.54 24.65
C LEU A 179 -28.10 -4.69 25.71
N ASP A 180 -28.12 -3.36 25.65
CA ASP A 180 -28.67 -2.54 26.76
C ASP A 180 -30.14 -2.07 26.62
N ALA A 181 -30.96 -2.71 25.78
CA ALA A 181 -32.37 -2.30 25.62
C ALA A 181 -33.43 -3.38 25.91
N LYS A 182 -33.09 -4.47 26.60
CA LYS A 182 -34.08 -5.40 27.14
C LYS A 182 -33.83 -5.55 28.64
N TYR A 183 -34.85 -5.25 29.43
CA TYR A 183 -34.94 -5.24 30.90
C TYR A 183 -34.81 -3.86 31.54
N SER A 184 -35.94 -3.14 31.56
CA SER A 184 -36.33 -2.31 32.69
C SER A 184 -37.84 -2.49 32.87
N PHE A 185 -38.23 -2.78 34.12
CA PHE A 185 -39.57 -3.10 34.58
C PHE A 185 -40.59 -1.97 34.35
#